data_AF-A0A2G5TNW0-F1
#
_entry.id   AF-A0A2G5TNW0-F1
#
_cell.length_a   1.000
_cell.length_b   1.000
_cell.length_c   1.000
_cell.angle_alpha   90.00
_cell.angle_beta   90.00
_cell.angle_gamma   90.00
#
_symmetry.space_group_name_H-M   'P 1'
#
loop_
_entity.id
_entity.type
_entity.pdbx_description
1 polymer ?
#
loop_
_entity_poly.entity_id
_entity_poly.type
_entity_poly.pdbx_seq_one_letter_code
_entity_poly.pdbx_strand_id
1 'polypeptide(L)'
;MCKVKIGAKINIQVRAISENPELSRDLTLTALKMHCDDRFVCLENTYCYKDSYNYQLLDECIEEVFQIGPMSFCVKKLRDILNSEPNKLSKCVLEYLEKNATSTTDCLVIKNTGDCLLPDVQKHCDPKFMSMYKQYISLRLYNLACDGRLRYRVPGDEPQNVLNPTNSTEQIEEN
;
A
#
# COMPACT_ATOMS: atom_id res chain seq x y z
N MET A 1 9.60 -17.88 16.70
CA MET A 1 8.17 -18.12 16.99
C MET A 1 7.23 -17.13 16.28
N CYS A 2 7.62 -15.84 16.12
CA CYS A 2 6.85 -14.81 15.39
C CYS A 2 6.43 -15.21 13.97
N LYS A 3 7.39 -15.57 13.10
CA LYS A 3 7.12 -15.89 11.69
C LYS A 3 6.09 -17.02 11.51
N VAL A 4 6.16 -18.05 12.34
CA VAL A 4 5.30 -19.24 12.20
C VAL A 4 3.89 -18.97 12.69
N LYS A 5 3.72 -18.46 13.93
CA LYS A 5 2.39 -18.23 14.51
C LYS A 5 1.66 -17.05 13.88
N ILE A 6 2.35 -15.94 13.64
CA ILE A 6 1.72 -14.75 13.06
C ILE A 6 1.58 -14.91 11.54
N GLY A 7 2.57 -15.50 10.85
CA GLY A 7 2.44 -15.81 9.42
C GLY A 7 1.23 -16.70 9.12
N ALA A 8 0.94 -17.69 9.98
CA ALA A 8 -0.29 -18.48 9.86
C ALA A 8 -1.56 -17.63 10.02
N LYS A 9 -1.61 -16.69 10.96
CA LYS A 9 -2.76 -15.78 11.14
C LYS A 9 -2.97 -14.88 9.92
N ILE A 10 -1.89 -14.32 9.36
CA ILE A 10 -1.95 -13.51 8.13
C ILE A 10 -2.51 -14.35 6.99
N ASN A 11 -1.95 -15.54 6.75
CA ASN A 11 -2.42 -16.43 5.68
C ASN A 11 -3.89 -16.81 5.85
N ILE A 12 -4.34 -17.08 7.08
CA ILE A 12 -5.76 -17.37 7.35
C ILE A 12 -6.62 -16.16 7.01
N GLN A 13 -6.20 -14.95 7.37
CA GLN A 13 -6.99 -13.74 7.14
C GLN A 13 -7.02 -13.33 5.66
N VAL A 14 -5.87 -13.38 4.97
CA VAL A 14 -5.77 -13.20 3.52
C VAL A 14 -6.66 -14.20 2.80
N ARG A 15 -6.58 -15.48 3.18
CA ARG A 15 -7.42 -16.53 2.60
C ARG A 15 -8.91 -16.29 2.86
N ALA A 16 -9.28 -15.93 4.08
CA ALA A 16 -10.68 -15.67 4.43
C ALA A 16 -11.27 -14.50 3.64
N ILE A 17 -10.52 -13.40 3.48
CA ILE A 17 -10.96 -12.24 2.69
C ILE A 17 -10.98 -12.61 1.20
N SER A 18 -10.00 -13.35 0.70
CA SER A 18 -9.97 -13.79 -0.69
C SER A 18 -11.13 -14.74 -1.03
N GLU A 19 -11.52 -15.63 -0.12
CA GLU A 19 -12.63 -16.57 -0.31
C GLU A 19 -14.00 -15.90 -0.09
N ASN A 20 -14.06 -14.90 0.79
CA ASN A 20 -15.28 -14.13 1.06
C ASN A 20 -14.96 -12.64 1.28
N PRO A 21 -14.84 -11.84 0.21
CA PRO A 21 -14.50 -10.42 0.31
C PRO A 21 -15.45 -9.62 1.18
N GLU A 22 -16.73 -10.02 1.28
CA GLU A 22 -17.77 -9.34 2.08
C GLU A 22 -17.38 -9.21 3.56
N LEU A 23 -16.51 -10.09 4.07
CA LEU A 23 -15.95 -9.99 5.41
C LEU A 23 -15.19 -8.67 5.66
N SER A 24 -14.69 -8.05 4.59
CA SER A 24 -13.90 -6.81 4.65
C SER A 24 -14.71 -5.55 4.34
N ARG A 25 -15.96 -5.68 3.90
CA ARG A 25 -16.77 -4.55 3.40
C ARG A 25 -16.98 -3.44 4.42
N ASP A 26 -17.23 -3.82 5.67
CA ASP A 26 -17.53 -2.91 6.77
C ASP A 26 -16.34 -2.71 7.74
N LEU A 27 -15.17 -3.28 7.42
CA LEU A 27 -13.96 -3.12 8.25
C LEU A 27 -13.33 -1.74 8.05
N THR A 28 -12.73 -1.20 9.12
CA THR A 28 -11.84 -0.04 9.03
C THR A 28 -10.45 -0.48 8.57
N LEU A 29 -9.63 0.46 8.03
CA LEU A 29 -8.24 0.15 7.67
C LEU A 29 -7.45 -0.39 8.87
N THR A 30 -7.69 0.14 10.07
CA THR A 30 -7.08 -0.35 11.33
C THR A 30 -7.43 -1.80 11.60
N ALA A 31 -8.70 -2.19 11.49
CA ALA A 31 -9.13 -3.57 11.70
C ALA A 31 -8.56 -4.50 10.61
N LEU A 32 -8.50 -4.02 9.37
CA LEU A 32 -7.97 -4.77 8.24
C LEU A 32 -6.48 -5.08 8.42
N LYS A 33 -5.68 -4.10 8.86
CA LYS A 33 -4.22 -4.25 8.98
C LYS A 33 -3.73 -4.81 10.31
N MET A 34 -4.62 -5.10 11.27
CA MET A 34 -4.24 -5.50 12.63
C MET A 34 -3.24 -6.67 12.67
N HIS A 35 -3.40 -7.67 11.80
CA HIS A 35 -2.46 -8.80 11.72
C HIS A 35 -1.09 -8.42 11.13
N CYS A 36 -1.05 -7.41 10.26
CA CYS A 36 0.20 -6.85 9.74
C CYS A 36 0.94 -6.11 10.85
N ASP A 37 0.21 -5.33 11.68
CA ASP A 37 0.77 -4.63 12.84
C ASP A 37 1.33 -5.63 13.87
N ASP A 38 0.59 -6.69 14.19
CA ASP A 38 1.04 -7.76 15.09
C ASP A 38 2.37 -8.36 14.61
N ARG A 39 2.52 -8.59 13.30
CA ARG A 39 3.76 -9.09 12.71
C ARG A 39 4.89 -8.10 12.84
N PHE A 40 4.63 -6.83 12.53
CA PHE A 40 5.61 -5.75 12.62
C PHE A 40 6.18 -5.66 14.04
N VAL A 41 5.31 -5.58 15.05
CA VAL A 41 5.71 -5.52 16.47
C VAL A 41 6.51 -6.76 16.89
N CYS A 42 6.09 -7.94 16.43
CA CYS A 42 6.81 -9.17 16.77
C CYS A 42 8.22 -9.20 16.16
N LEU A 43 8.40 -8.72 14.93
CA LEU A 43 9.71 -8.64 14.26
C LEU A 43 10.58 -7.52 14.85
N GLU A 44 9.98 -6.39 15.22
CA GLU A 44 10.68 -5.28 15.90
C GLU A 44 11.28 -5.76 17.23
N ASN A 45 10.50 -6.51 18.02
CA ASN A 45 10.94 -7.07 19.30
C ASN A 45 12.07 -8.11 19.18
N THR A 46 12.38 -8.62 17.99
CA THR A 46 13.53 -9.52 17.83
C THR A 46 14.84 -8.78 17.63
N TYR A 47 14.81 -7.48 17.31
CA TYR A 47 16.00 -6.67 16.97
C TYR A 47 16.90 -7.28 15.88
N CYS A 48 16.36 -8.20 15.06
CA CYS A 48 17.13 -8.97 14.07
C CYS A 48 17.06 -8.37 12.66
N TYR A 49 16.19 -7.38 12.45
CA TYR A 49 15.88 -6.83 11.14
C TYR A 49 16.16 -5.33 11.11
N LYS A 50 16.69 -4.86 9.98
CA LYS A 50 16.75 -3.41 9.71
C LYS A 50 15.32 -2.85 9.68
N ASP A 51 15.14 -1.64 10.19
CA ASP A 51 13.85 -0.95 10.18
C ASP A 51 13.25 -0.91 8.78
N SER A 52 14.04 -0.56 7.78
CA SER A 52 13.60 -0.48 6.37
C SER A 52 12.97 -1.78 5.88
N TYR A 53 13.55 -2.92 6.26
CA TYR A 53 13.01 -4.22 5.89
C TYR A 53 11.70 -4.54 6.63
N ASN A 54 11.62 -4.22 7.93
CA ASN A 54 10.41 -4.47 8.72
C ASN A 54 9.22 -3.61 8.23
N TYR A 55 9.48 -2.34 7.91
CA TYR A 55 8.48 -1.44 7.37
C TYR A 55 8.05 -1.80 5.93
N GLN A 56 8.97 -2.26 5.08
CA GLN A 56 8.60 -2.77 3.76
C GLN A 56 7.68 -3.99 3.87
N LEU A 57 8.00 -4.93 4.77
CA LEU A 57 7.15 -6.09 5.03
C LEU A 57 5.77 -5.72 5.59
N LEU A 58 5.67 -4.61 6.32
CA LEU A 58 4.40 -4.05 6.78
C LEU A 58 3.61 -3.46 5.61
N ASP A 59 4.24 -2.68 4.73
CA ASP A 59 3.61 -2.13 3.53
C ASP A 59 3.06 -3.24 2.61
N GLU A 60 3.87 -4.26 2.31
CA GLU A 60 3.48 -5.38 1.45
C GLU A 60 2.25 -6.11 2.00
N CYS A 61 2.19 -6.33 3.31
CA CYS A 61 1.05 -6.97 3.97
C CYS A 61 -0.22 -6.10 3.87
N ILE A 62 -0.08 -4.79 4.13
CA ILE A 62 -1.19 -3.84 4.04
C ILE A 62 -1.71 -3.73 2.61
N GLU A 63 -0.81 -3.68 1.63
CA GLU A 63 -1.13 -3.67 0.20
C GLU A 63 -1.98 -4.88 -0.16
N GLU A 64 -1.50 -6.08 0.18
CA GLU A 64 -2.19 -7.33 -0.15
C GLU A 64 -3.61 -7.35 0.39
N VAL A 65 -3.80 -7.07 1.69
CA VAL A 65 -5.13 -7.12 2.31
C VAL A 65 -6.06 -6.01 1.82
N PHE A 66 -5.52 -4.85 1.46
CA PHE A 66 -6.30 -3.77 0.87
C PHE A 66 -6.76 -4.11 -0.55
N GLN A 67 -5.87 -4.69 -1.36
CA GLN A 67 -6.16 -5.07 -2.75
C GLN A 67 -7.21 -6.17 -2.85
N ILE A 68 -7.06 -7.24 -2.06
CA ILE A 68 -8.02 -8.37 -2.07
C ILE A 68 -9.34 -8.03 -1.38
N GLY A 69 -9.33 -7.07 -0.45
CA GLY A 69 -10.49 -6.65 0.34
C GLY A 69 -11.15 -5.40 -0.24
N PRO A 70 -11.07 -4.24 0.44
CA PRO A 70 -11.78 -3.01 0.06
C PRO A 70 -11.60 -2.57 -1.41
N MET A 71 -10.36 -2.62 -1.94
CA MET A 71 -10.11 -2.18 -3.31
C MET A 71 -10.79 -3.09 -4.35
N SER A 72 -10.90 -4.39 -4.08
CA SER A 72 -11.56 -5.34 -4.98
C SER A 72 -13.02 -4.94 -5.30
N PHE A 73 -13.74 -4.41 -4.31
CA PHE A 73 -15.11 -3.92 -4.47
C PHE A 73 -15.17 -2.67 -5.35
N CYS A 74 -14.27 -1.72 -5.11
CA CYS A 74 -14.19 -0.52 -5.91
C CYS A 74 -13.82 -0.86 -7.36
N VAL A 75 -12.83 -1.74 -7.57
CA VAL A 75 -12.45 -2.24 -8.90
C VAL A 75 -13.61 -2.94 -9.60
N LYS A 76 -14.38 -3.78 -8.90
CA LYS A 76 -15.57 -4.43 -9.47
C LYS A 76 -16.57 -3.38 -9.96
N LYS A 77 -16.86 -2.37 -9.15
CA LYS A 77 -17.79 -1.29 -9.52
C LYS A 77 -17.28 -0.45 -10.68
N LEU A 78 -15.98 -0.14 -10.73
CA LEU A 78 -15.37 0.57 -11.85
C LEU A 78 -15.43 -0.28 -13.13
N ARG A 79 -15.25 -1.61 -13.06
CA ARG A 79 -15.43 -2.51 -14.21
C ARG A 79 -16.88 -2.60 -14.67
N ASP A 80 -17.85 -2.59 -13.77
CA ASP A 80 -19.27 -2.57 -14.14
C ASP A 80 -19.63 -1.28 -14.90
N ILE A 81 -19.05 -0.14 -14.49
CA ILE A 81 -19.18 1.14 -15.19
C ILE A 81 -18.46 1.09 -16.54
N LEU A 82 -17.25 0.53 -16.60
CA LEU A 82 -16.51 0.37 -17.86
C LEU A 82 -17.33 -0.39 -18.91
N ASN A 83 -18.00 -1.47 -18.48
CA ASN A 83 -18.80 -2.32 -19.37
C ASN A 83 -20.11 -1.68 -19.84
N SER A 84 -20.68 -0.76 -19.04
CA SER A 84 -21.98 -0.14 -19.33
C SER A 84 -21.87 1.26 -19.92
N GLU A 85 -20.98 2.08 -19.39
CA GLU A 85 -20.84 3.50 -19.69
C GLU A 85 -19.35 3.93 -19.65
N PRO A 86 -18.50 3.45 -20.59
CA PRO A 86 -17.05 3.64 -20.55
C PRO A 86 -16.62 5.11 -20.50
N ASN A 87 -17.39 6.01 -21.12
CA ASN A 87 -17.12 7.45 -21.15
C ASN A 87 -17.23 8.13 -19.77
N LYS A 88 -17.70 7.45 -18.72
CA LYS A 88 -17.82 7.98 -17.36
C LYS A 88 -16.55 7.83 -16.51
N LEU A 89 -15.58 7.05 -16.97
CA LEU A 89 -14.31 6.82 -16.29
C LEU A 89 -13.21 7.68 -16.91
N SER A 90 -12.29 8.17 -16.08
CA SER A 90 -11.11 8.85 -16.59
C SER A 90 -10.16 7.90 -17.33
N LYS A 91 -9.34 8.44 -18.23
CA LYS A 91 -8.27 7.69 -18.91
C LYS A 91 -7.37 6.93 -17.93
N CYS A 92 -7.11 7.55 -16.78
CA CYS A 92 -6.32 6.95 -15.71
C CYS A 92 -6.89 5.61 -15.23
N VAL A 93 -8.18 5.58 -14.92
CA VAL A 93 -8.85 4.36 -14.44
C VAL A 93 -8.84 3.30 -15.52
N LEU A 94 -9.04 3.67 -16.78
CA LEU A 94 -8.96 2.72 -17.90
C LEU A 94 -7.59 2.05 -17.95
N GLU A 95 -6.51 2.84 -17.94
CA GLU A 95 -5.13 2.33 -17.93
C GLU A 95 -4.83 1.47 -16.69
N TYR A 96 -5.38 1.82 -15.53
CA TYR A 96 -5.25 1.04 -14.30
C TYR A 96 -6.00 -0.30 -14.38
N LEU A 97 -7.19 -0.34 -14.96
CA LEU A 97 -7.99 -1.56 -15.10
C LEU A 97 -7.46 -2.51 -16.18
N GLU A 98 -6.80 -1.97 -17.22
CA GLU A 98 -6.10 -2.73 -18.25
C GLU A 98 -4.81 -3.39 -17.74
N LYS A 99 -4.09 -2.69 -16.85
CA LYS A 99 -2.91 -3.26 -16.20
C LYS A 99 -3.36 -4.28 -15.16
N ASN A 100 -2.80 -5.48 -15.22
CA ASN A 100 -2.89 -6.39 -14.08
C ASN A 100 -2.22 -5.69 -12.88
N ALA A 101 -2.92 -5.60 -11.76
CA ALA A 101 -2.41 -4.94 -10.56
C ALA A 101 -1.15 -5.65 -10.07
N THR A 102 0.02 -5.11 -10.42
CA THR A 102 1.29 -5.54 -9.85
C THR A 102 1.63 -4.62 -8.69
N SER A 103 1.85 -5.21 -7.52
CA SER A 103 2.38 -4.48 -6.37
C SER A 103 3.69 -3.78 -6.75
N THR A 104 3.88 -2.57 -6.23
CA THR A 104 5.07 -1.76 -6.44
C THR A 104 5.44 -1.07 -5.13
N THR A 105 6.73 -0.91 -4.89
CA THR A 105 7.29 -0.12 -3.78
C THR A 105 7.83 1.23 -4.26
N ASP A 106 7.67 1.57 -5.55
CA ASP A 106 8.09 2.85 -6.09
C ASP A 106 7.17 3.98 -5.59
N CYS A 107 7.74 4.87 -4.78
CA CYS A 107 7.04 6.00 -4.17
C CYS A 107 6.29 6.88 -5.19
N LEU A 108 6.89 7.14 -6.35
CA LEU A 108 6.33 8.01 -7.37
C LEU A 108 5.16 7.31 -8.06
N VAL A 109 5.29 6.03 -8.35
CA VAL A 109 4.19 5.23 -8.91
C VAL A 109 3.03 5.13 -7.94
N ILE A 110 3.28 4.88 -6.65
CA ILE A 110 2.24 4.82 -5.61
C ILE A 110 1.50 6.14 -5.52
N LYS A 111 2.23 7.26 -5.39
CA LYS A 111 1.64 8.59 -5.28
C LYS A 111 0.81 8.93 -6.52
N ASN A 112 1.40 8.79 -7.71
CA ASN A 112 0.74 9.14 -8.95
C ASN A 112 -0.50 8.27 -9.18
N THR A 113 -0.43 6.96 -8.93
CA THR A 113 -1.59 6.07 -9.05
C THR A 113 -2.68 6.46 -8.04
N GLY A 114 -2.29 6.75 -6.79
CA GLY A 114 -3.19 7.22 -5.73
C GLY A 114 -3.96 8.48 -6.12
N ASP A 115 -3.25 9.52 -6.54
CA ASP A 115 -3.84 10.81 -6.93
C ASP A 115 -4.71 10.67 -8.18
N CYS A 116 -4.30 9.81 -9.11
CA CYS A 116 -4.94 9.61 -10.41
C CYS A 116 -6.28 8.86 -10.29
N LEU A 117 -6.38 7.87 -9.39
CA LEU A 117 -7.63 7.13 -9.15
C LEU A 117 -8.61 7.88 -8.24
N LEU A 118 -8.13 8.80 -7.41
CA LEU A 118 -8.91 9.45 -6.36
C LEU A 118 -10.24 10.07 -6.83
N PRO A 119 -10.32 10.80 -7.98
CA PRO A 119 -11.58 11.40 -8.43
C PRO A 119 -12.66 10.37 -8.76
N ASP A 120 -12.29 9.28 -9.44
CA ASP A 120 -13.22 8.21 -9.80
C ASP A 120 -13.59 7.35 -8.60
N VAL A 121 -12.65 7.12 -7.67
CA VAL A 121 -12.95 6.49 -6.37
C VAL A 121 -14.00 7.30 -5.62
N GLN A 122 -13.84 8.62 -5.53
CA GLN A 122 -14.80 9.50 -4.86
C GLN A 122 -16.16 9.51 -5.55
N LYS A 123 -16.18 9.53 -6.88
CA LYS A 123 -17.40 9.65 -7.67
C LYS A 123 -18.20 8.35 -7.72
N HIS A 124 -17.51 7.22 -7.83
CA HIS A 124 -18.12 5.96 -8.21
C HIS A 124 -18.09 4.93 -7.08
N CYS A 125 -17.13 4.93 -6.16
CA CYS A 125 -17.06 3.94 -5.09
C CYS A 125 -17.86 4.36 -3.85
N ASP A 126 -17.90 3.53 -2.81
CA ASP A 126 -18.64 3.85 -1.57
C ASP A 126 -18.06 5.11 -0.91
N PRO A 127 -18.88 6.07 -0.42
CA PRO A 127 -18.37 7.25 0.28
C PRO A 127 -17.43 6.94 1.45
N LYS A 128 -17.66 5.85 2.19
CA LYS A 128 -16.78 5.40 3.28
C LYS A 128 -15.43 4.92 2.74
N PHE A 129 -15.41 4.34 1.54
CA PHE A 129 -14.20 3.84 0.90
C PHE A 129 -13.24 4.98 0.54
N MET A 130 -13.73 6.15 0.14
CA MET A 130 -12.88 7.30 -0.19
C MET A 130 -11.95 7.70 0.97
N SER A 131 -12.47 7.78 2.19
CA SER A 131 -11.67 8.10 3.38
C SER A 131 -10.61 7.02 3.62
N MET A 132 -10.99 5.76 3.48
CA MET A 132 -10.08 4.63 3.66
C MET A 132 -8.97 4.63 2.61
N TYR A 133 -9.31 4.90 1.34
CA TYR A 133 -8.37 4.96 0.23
C TYR A 133 -7.28 6.01 0.46
N LYS A 134 -7.65 7.22 0.90
CA LYS A 134 -6.69 8.27 1.26
C LYS A 134 -5.75 7.85 2.40
N GLN A 135 -6.30 7.22 3.44
CA GLN A 135 -5.50 6.72 4.56
C GLN A 135 -4.52 5.64 4.09
N TYR A 136 -4.99 4.73 3.24
CA TYR A 136 -4.19 3.66 2.67
C TYR A 136 -3.01 4.23 1.86
N ILE A 137 -3.23 5.13 0.89
CA ILE A 137 -2.13 5.76 0.12
C ILE A 137 -1.16 6.50 1.04
N SER A 138 -1.67 7.27 2.01
CA SER A 138 -0.83 7.97 2.98
C SER A 138 0.03 7.01 3.81
N LEU A 139 -0.53 5.86 4.20
CA LEU A 139 0.17 4.87 5.00
C LEU A 139 1.26 4.15 4.20
N ARG A 140 1.02 3.88 2.92
CA ARG A 140 2.05 3.32 2.03
C ARG A 140 3.24 4.25 1.88
N LEU A 141 2.98 5.51 1.58
CA LEU A 141 4.02 6.54 1.47
C LEU A 141 4.78 6.76 2.79
N TYR A 142 4.11 6.58 3.93
CA TYR A 142 4.75 6.61 5.24
C TYR A 142 5.65 5.40 5.46
N ASN A 143 5.12 4.19 5.30
CA ASN A 143 5.83 2.94 5.58
C ASN A 143 7.07 2.79 4.69
N LEU A 144 7.02 3.29 3.46
CA LEU A 144 8.15 3.26 2.53
C LEU A 144 9.13 4.44 2.73
N ALA A 145 8.92 5.28 3.77
CA ALA A 145 9.69 6.50 4.04
C ALA A 145 9.74 7.46 2.84
N CYS A 146 8.68 7.47 2.03
CA CYS A 146 8.54 8.38 0.90
C CYS A 146 8.25 9.79 1.43
N ASP A 147 7.23 9.97 2.26
CA ASP A 147 6.73 11.31 2.61
C ASP A 147 7.57 12.11 3.64
N GLY A 148 8.69 11.55 4.09
CA GLY A 148 9.64 12.18 5.02
C GLY A 148 9.18 12.24 6.48
N ARG A 149 7.98 11.74 6.83
CA ARG A 149 7.52 11.62 8.22
C ARG A 149 8.21 10.47 8.95
N LEU A 150 8.60 9.42 8.21
CA LEU A 150 9.38 8.30 8.71
C LEU A 150 10.84 8.43 8.26
N ARG A 151 11.76 8.17 9.18
CA ARG A 151 13.18 7.95 8.91
C ARG A 151 13.56 6.60 9.50
N TYR A 152 14.03 5.66 8.68
CA TYR A 152 14.46 4.36 9.18
C TYR A 152 15.66 4.52 10.11
N ARG A 153 15.68 3.77 11.22
CA ARG A 153 16.91 3.68 12.02
C ARG A 153 17.93 2.90 11.21
N VAL A 154 19.07 3.54 10.97
CA VAL A 154 20.24 2.89 10.40
C VAL A 154 21.18 2.55 11.56
N PRO A 155 21.69 1.32 11.68
CA PRO A 155 22.74 1.04 12.64
C PRO A 155 24.00 1.81 12.25
N GLY A 156 24.35 2.84 13.02
CA GLY A 156 25.69 3.45 13.01
C GLY A 156 25.92 4.72 12.20
N ASP A 157 24.98 5.28 11.41
CA ASP A 157 25.09 6.63 10.81
C ASP A 157 23.75 7.14 10.24
N GLU A 158 23.70 8.44 9.90
CA GLU A 158 22.52 9.31 9.71
C GLU A 158 21.29 8.83 8.89
N PRO A 159 20.09 9.37 9.18
CA PRO A 159 18.82 8.98 8.55
C PRO A 159 18.74 9.32 7.06
N GLN A 160 18.37 8.33 6.23
CA GLN A 160 18.12 8.51 4.79
C GLN A 160 16.62 8.72 4.50
N ASN A 161 16.30 9.80 3.76
CA ASN A 161 14.98 10.06 3.18
C ASN A 161 15.02 9.77 1.67
N VAL A 162 14.04 9.03 1.14
CA VAL A 162 14.03 8.57 -0.27
C VAL A 162 13.48 9.63 -1.25
N LEU A 163 12.78 10.66 -0.77
CA LEU A 163 12.22 11.72 -1.64
C LEU A 163 13.06 13.00 -1.80
N ASN A 164 14.36 13.00 -1.44
CA ASN A 164 15.27 14.05 -1.87
C ASN A 164 16.23 13.55 -2.97
N PRO A 165 15.86 13.63 -4.25
CA PRO A 165 16.83 13.58 -5.32
C PRO A 165 17.43 14.99 -5.43
N THR A 166 18.57 15.25 -4.77
CA THR A 166 19.36 16.44 -5.08
C THR A 166 20.79 16.01 -5.34
N ASN A 167 21.11 15.95 -6.63
CA ASN A 167 22.42 15.93 -7.28
C ASN A 167 23.40 14.82 -6.87
N SER A 168 23.35 13.71 -7.62
CA SER A 168 24.53 12.88 -7.88
C SER A 168 24.74 12.77 -9.38
N THR A 169 25.03 13.91 -10.01
CA THR A 169 25.72 13.97 -11.30
C THR A 169 26.82 15.00 -11.16
N GLU A 170 28.02 14.61 -11.63
CA GLU A 170 29.22 15.41 -11.81
C GLU A 170 30.07 15.71 -10.56
N GLN A 171 31.11 14.90 -10.37
CA GLN A 171 32.47 15.36 -10.66
C GLN A 171 33.42 14.15 -10.80
N ILE A 172 33.83 13.92 -12.06
CA ILE A 172 35.08 13.24 -12.39
C ILE A 172 36.17 14.28 -12.07
N GLU A 173 36.98 14.03 -11.05
CA GLU A 173 38.23 14.78 -10.88
C GLU A 173 39.37 13.98 -11.51
N GLU A 174 39.97 14.59 -12.54
CA GLU A 174 41.29 14.28 -13.05
C GLU A 174 42.35 14.40 -11.94
N ASN A 175 43.25 13.41 -11.89
CA ASN A 175 44.67 13.60 -11.60
C ASN A 175 45.47 12.44 -12.19
#